data_AF-A0A4U1F8X8-F1
#
_entry.id   AF-A0A4U1F8X8-F1
#
_cell.length_a   1.000
_cell.length_b   1.000
_cell.length_c   1.000
_cell.angle_alpha   90.00
_cell.angle_beta   90.00
_cell.angle_gamma   90.00
#
_symmetry.space_group_name_H-M   'P 1'
#
loop_
_entity.id
_entity.type
_entity.pdbx_description
1 polymer ?
#
loop_
_entity_poly.entity_id
_entity_poly.type
_entity_poly.pdbx_seq_one_letter_code
_entity_poly.pdbx_strand_id
1 'polypeptide(L)'
;ESWFRIAENMGFQCLKFESKDPRLDGIDSLSGTEIPLHYICTLASHAVHLVVFHERSGNYLWHGHLRLKGHIDRKFVPFRKLQFGRYPGAFDRPELQQVTIDGLEVLIPKDPMHFLEEIPHSRFIECRYKEARAFFQQYLDDNTVEAMAFRKSAKELMQLAAKTLKKLGVRFWLSSGTCLGWYRQCGIIPYSKDVDLGIFIQDYKSDIISAFQDAGLPLKHKFGKVEDSLELSFQGKDDVKLDIFFFYEETDYMWNGGTQAKTGKKFKYESDKYLQKGL
;
A
#
# COMPACT_ATOMS: atom_id res chain seq x y z
N GLU A 1 -21.40 5.13 -18.75
CA GLU A 1 -22.56 4.31 -18.34
C GLU A 1 -23.34 3.66 -19.49
N SER A 2 -23.03 3.91 -20.77
CA SER A 2 -23.79 3.32 -21.89
C SER A 2 -23.64 1.80 -22.02
N TRP A 3 -22.46 1.24 -21.73
CA TRP A 3 -22.20 -0.20 -21.90
C TRP A 3 -23.00 -1.08 -20.92
N PHE A 4 -23.25 -0.60 -19.70
CA PHE A 4 -23.92 -1.38 -18.65
C PHE A 4 -25.35 -1.74 -19.08
N ARG A 5 -26.08 -0.76 -19.59
CA ARG A 5 -27.43 -0.95 -20.13
C ARG A 5 -27.44 -1.80 -21.41
N ILE A 6 -26.40 -1.70 -22.23
CA ILE A 6 -26.24 -2.58 -23.40
C ILE A 6 -26.06 -4.03 -22.96
N ALA A 7 -25.23 -4.30 -21.95
CA ALA A 7 -25.04 -5.64 -21.40
C ALA A 7 -26.37 -6.21 -20.84
N GLU A 8 -27.14 -5.40 -20.11
CA GLU A 8 -28.46 -5.80 -19.62
C GLU A 8 -29.43 -6.14 -20.77
N ASN A 9 -29.45 -5.33 -21.83
CA ASN A 9 -30.26 -5.60 -23.02
C ASN A 9 -29.83 -6.88 -23.76
N MET A 10 -28.56 -7.29 -23.62
CA MET A 10 -28.03 -8.56 -24.13
C MET A 10 -28.32 -9.75 -23.20
N GLY A 11 -29.05 -9.53 -22.10
CA GLY A 11 -29.47 -10.58 -21.17
C GLY A 11 -28.53 -10.78 -19.97
N PHE A 12 -27.49 -9.97 -19.81
CA PHE A 12 -26.67 -10.02 -18.60
C PHE A 12 -27.46 -9.46 -17.41
N GLN A 13 -27.31 -10.09 -16.26
CA GLN A 13 -27.65 -9.46 -14.99
C GLN A 13 -26.39 -8.80 -14.46
N CYS A 14 -26.44 -7.53 -14.08
CA CYS A 14 -25.25 -6.80 -13.66
C CYS A 14 -25.43 -6.11 -12.31
N LEU A 15 -24.37 -6.11 -11.50
CA LEU A 15 -24.25 -5.35 -10.26
C LEU A 15 -23.15 -4.30 -10.40
N LYS A 16 -23.44 -3.08 -9.94
CA LYS A 16 -22.48 -1.97 -9.83
C LYS A 16 -22.14 -1.75 -8.36
N PHE A 17 -20.85 -1.70 -8.05
CA PHE A 17 -20.34 -1.42 -6.71
C PHE A 17 -19.60 -0.09 -6.73
N GLU A 18 -20.10 0.85 -5.94
CA GLU A 18 -19.57 2.20 -5.81
C GLU A 18 -19.27 2.50 -4.35
N SER A 19 -18.32 3.41 -4.14
CA SER A 19 -18.04 3.98 -2.84
C SER A 19 -17.58 5.41 -2.97
N LYS A 20 -17.57 6.14 -1.86
CA LYS A 20 -16.97 7.46 -1.79
C LYS A 20 -15.53 7.40 -2.26
N ASP A 21 -15.11 8.39 -3.04
CA ASP A 21 -13.77 8.48 -3.58
C ASP A 21 -12.75 8.84 -2.47
N PRO A 22 -11.94 7.88 -1.99
CA PRO A 22 -10.97 8.16 -0.93
C PRO A 22 -9.83 9.07 -1.41
N ARG A 23 -9.70 9.31 -2.72
CA ARG A 23 -8.69 10.22 -3.29
C ARG A 23 -9.07 11.69 -3.10
N LEU A 24 -10.38 11.94 -2.98
CA LEU A 24 -10.95 13.27 -2.76
C LEU A 24 -11.24 13.51 -1.28
N ASP A 25 -11.16 12.46 -0.46
CA ASP A 25 -11.21 12.59 0.99
C ASP A 25 -9.90 13.22 1.50
N GLY A 26 -10.06 14.25 2.31
CA GLY A 26 -9.01 14.93 3.03
C GLY A 26 -9.45 15.22 4.46
N ILE A 27 -8.52 15.70 5.29
CA ILE A 27 -8.82 16.11 6.66
C ILE A 27 -9.90 17.22 6.66
N ASP A 28 -9.86 18.12 5.67
CA ASP A 28 -10.73 19.30 5.59
C ASP A 28 -12.02 19.06 4.79
N SER A 29 -12.06 18.04 3.93
CA SER A 29 -13.20 17.74 3.05
C SER A 29 -13.39 16.24 2.94
N LEU A 30 -14.54 15.74 3.37
CA LEU A 30 -14.96 14.37 3.05
C LEU A 30 -15.82 14.47 1.78
N SER A 31 -15.32 13.95 0.67
CA SER A 31 -16.04 14.01 -0.59
C SER A 31 -17.31 13.15 -0.50
N GLY A 32 -18.40 13.68 -1.06
CA GLY A 32 -19.64 12.93 -1.25
C GLY A 32 -19.67 12.15 -2.56
N THR A 33 -18.67 12.34 -3.44
CA THR A 33 -18.69 11.77 -4.79
C THR A 33 -18.44 10.27 -4.73
N GLU A 34 -19.44 9.50 -5.16
CA GLU A 34 -19.28 8.07 -5.37
C GLU A 34 -18.58 7.81 -6.70
N ILE A 35 -17.64 6.87 -6.70
CA ILE A 35 -16.93 6.39 -7.89
C ILE A 35 -17.21 4.89 -8.08
N PRO A 36 -17.25 4.42 -9.34
CA PRO A 36 -17.36 2.99 -9.61
C PRO A 36 -16.06 2.27 -9.23
N LEU A 37 -16.18 1.15 -8.55
CA LEU A 37 -15.06 0.32 -8.12
C LEU A 37 -15.08 -1.06 -8.79
N HIS A 38 -16.27 -1.67 -8.85
CA HIS A 38 -16.44 -2.97 -9.48
C HIS A 38 -17.77 -3.05 -10.22
N TYR A 39 -17.78 -3.82 -11.30
CA TYR A 39 -19.00 -4.30 -11.92
C TYR A 39 -18.93 -5.82 -12.01
N ILE A 40 -20.02 -6.51 -11.73
CA ILE A 40 -20.11 -7.96 -11.90
C ILE A 40 -21.32 -8.24 -12.75
N CYS A 41 -21.10 -8.82 -13.93
CA CYS A 41 -22.15 -9.19 -14.86
C CYS A 41 -22.18 -10.71 -15.03
N THR A 42 -23.36 -11.31 -14.97
CA THR A 42 -23.57 -12.75 -15.11
C THR A 42 -24.48 -13.05 -16.28
N LEU A 43 -24.15 -14.09 -17.06
CA LEU A 43 -24.98 -14.62 -18.13
C LEU A 43 -24.83 -16.14 -18.16
N ALA A 44 -25.95 -16.85 -18.02
CA ALA A 44 -25.98 -18.31 -17.87
C ALA A 44 -25.01 -18.80 -16.77
N SER A 45 -23.99 -19.58 -17.13
CA SER A 45 -22.98 -20.12 -16.20
C SER A 45 -21.72 -19.26 -16.07
N HIS A 46 -21.65 -18.10 -16.72
CA HIS A 46 -20.47 -17.24 -16.76
C HIS A 46 -20.65 -15.97 -15.93
N ALA A 47 -19.55 -15.52 -15.31
CA ALA A 47 -19.47 -14.25 -14.62
C ALA A 47 -18.27 -13.46 -15.13
N VAL A 48 -18.48 -12.17 -15.41
CA VAL A 48 -17.44 -11.21 -15.77
C VAL A 48 -17.30 -10.23 -14.62
N HIS A 49 -16.10 -10.13 -14.04
CA HIS A 49 -15.77 -9.16 -13.00
C HIS A 49 -14.91 -8.05 -13.59
N LEU A 50 -15.52 -6.88 -13.82
CA LEU A 50 -14.79 -5.67 -14.19
C LEU A 50 -14.31 -4.96 -12.93
N VAL A 51 -12.99 -4.73 -12.83
CA VAL A 51 -12.37 -4.00 -11.72
C VAL A 51 -11.89 -2.66 -12.23
N VAL A 52 -12.34 -1.58 -11.61
CA VAL A 52 -11.96 -0.22 -12.00
C VAL A 52 -10.75 0.21 -11.18
N PHE A 53 -9.67 0.49 -11.89
CA PHE A 53 -8.47 1.08 -11.31
C PHE A 53 -8.52 2.59 -11.51
N HIS A 54 -8.13 3.30 -10.47
CA HIS A 54 -8.10 4.75 -10.39
C HIS A 54 -6.67 5.22 -10.15
N GLU A 55 -6.23 6.20 -10.92
CA GLU A 55 -4.94 6.83 -10.69
C GLU A 55 -4.94 7.64 -9.38
N ARG A 56 -3.84 7.57 -8.63
CA ARG A 56 -3.59 8.34 -7.40
C ARG A 56 -2.33 9.19 -7.52
N SER A 57 -2.23 10.21 -6.66
CA SER A 57 -1.02 11.02 -6.51
C SER A 57 0.17 10.12 -6.18
N GLY A 58 1.26 10.24 -6.92
CA GLY A 58 2.41 9.32 -6.83
C GLY A 58 2.53 8.33 -8.00
N ASN A 59 1.69 8.46 -9.04
CA ASN A 59 1.78 7.69 -10.29
C ASN A 59 1.65 6.18 -10.10
N TYR A 60 0.66 5.78 -9.31
CA TYR A 60 0.28 4.38 -9.10
C TYR A 60 -1.22 4.20 -9.33
N LEU A 61 -1.63 2.95 -9.57
CA LEU A 61 -3.03 2.58 -9.78
C LEU A 61 -3.60 1.98 -8.50
N TRP A 62 -4.83 2.36 -8.16
CA TRP A 62 -5.54 1.86 -6.99
C TRP A 62 -6.89 1.28 -7.38
N HIS A 63 -7.28 0.15 -6.78
CA HIS A 63 -8.66 -0.34 -6.83
C HIS A 63 -9.27 -0.43 -5.43
N GLY A 64 -10.57 -0.26 -5.37
CA GLY A 64 -11.31 -0.25 -4.12
C GLY A 64 -11.67 -1.64 -3.58
N HIS A 65 -12.31 -1.62 -2.41
CA HIS A 65 -12.89 -2.79 -1.76
C HIS A 65 -14.33 -2.99 -2.26
N LEU A 66 -14.68 -4.23 -2.62
CA LEU A 66 -16.06 -4.61 -2.92
C LEU A 66 -16.82 -4.84 -1.61
N ARG A 67 -17.60 -3.85 -1.17
CA ARG A 67 -18.45 -3.97 0.02
C ARG A 67 -19.87 -4.38 -0.37
N LEU A 68 -20.27 -5.58 0.05
CA LEU A 68 -21.65 -6.06 -0.14
C LEU A 68 -22.62 -5.26 0.73
N LYS A 69 -23.53 -4.51 0.09
CA LYS A 69 -24.67 -3.87 0.77
C LYS A 69 -25.70 -4.94 1.16
N GLY A 70 -26.49 -4.70 2.22
CA GLY A 70 -27.38 -5.70 2.81
C GLY A 70 -28.46 -6.28 1.88
N HIS A 71 -28.85 -5.53 0.84
CA HIS A 71 -29.86 -5.95 -0.14
C HIS A 71 -29.29 -6.77 -1.31
N ILE A 72 -27.97 -6.90 -1.43
CA ILE A 72 -27.35 -7.65 -2.53
C ILE A 72 -27.47 -9.15 -2.28
N ASP A 73 -27.93 -9.89 -3.29
CA ASP A 73 -27.94 -11.35 -3.24
C ASP A 73 -26.51 -11.90 -3.16
N ARG A 74 -26.19 -12.54 -2.03
CA ARG A 74 -24.88 -13.16 -1.78
C ARG A 74 -24.63 -14.40 -2.65
N LYS A 75 -25.65 -14.93 -3.32
CA LYS A 75 -25.56 -16.05 -4.26
C LYS A 75 -25.34 -15.61 -5.71
N PHE A 76 -25.37 -14.31 -6.01
CA PHE A 76 -25.20 -13.77 -7.36
C PHE A 76 -23.92 -14.29 -8.04
N VAL A 77 -22.81 -14.30 -7.30
CA VAL A 77 -21.56 -14.98 -7.66
C VAL A 77 -20.90 -15.54 -6.40
N PRO A 78 -19.98 -16.52 -6.50
CA PRO A 78 -19.18 -16.94 -5.37
C PRO A 78 -18.15 -15.85 -4.98
N PHE A 79 -18.59 -14.78 -4.30
CA PHE A 79 -17.77 -13.59 -3.99
C PHE A 79 -16.41 -13.90 -3.36
N ARG A 80 -16.31 -14.94 -2.52
CA ARG A 80 -15.05 -15.35 -1.89
C ARG A 80 -14.01 -15.93 -2.85
N LYS A 81 -14.43 -16.33 -4.06
CA LYS A 81 -13.56 -16.85 -5.12
C LYS A 81 -13.12 -15.75 -6.10
N LEU A 82 -13.62 -14.52 -5.97
CA LEU A 82 -13.16 -13.41 -6.79
C LEU A 82 -11.70 -13.08 -6.47
N GLN A 83 -10.90 -12.86 -7.51
CA GLN A 83 -9.50 -12.48 -7.37
C GLN A 83 -9.34 -11.07 -6.77
N PHE A 84 -10.28 -10.18 -7.08
CA PHE A 84 -10.31 -8.80 -6.60
C PHE A 84 -11.50 -8.54 -5.69
N GLY A 85 -11.40 -7.45 -4.92
CA GLY A 85 -12.51 -6.96 -4.11
C GLY A 85 -12.57 -7.52 -2.69
N ARG A 86 -11.61 -8.33 -2.23
CA ARG A 86 -11.48 -8.67 -0.79
C ARG A 86 -10.81 -7.55 0.00
N TYR A 87 -9.85 -6.86 -0.60
CA TYR A 87 -9.13 -5.72 -0.04
C TYR A 87 -8.94 -4.67 -1.14
N PRO A 88 -8.78 -3.37 -0.80
CA PRO A 88 -8.21 -2.40 -1.72
C PRO A 88 -6.78 -2.81 -2.10
N GLY A 89 -6.32 -2.41 -3.28
CA GLY A 89 -4.97 -2.70 -3.75
C GLY A 89 -4.33 -1.52 -4.47
N ALA A 90 -3.00 -1.44 -4.39
CA ALA A 90 -2.16 -0.46 -5.06
C ALA A 90 -1.08 -1.16 -5.90
N PHE A 91 -0.95 -0.72 -7.15
CA PHE A 91 -0.13 -1.31 -8.19
C PHE A 91 0.76 -0.24 -8.81
N ASP A 92 1.96 -0.62 -9.21
CA ASP A 92 2.77 0.24 -10.06
C ASP A 92 2.00 0.53 -11.36
N ARG A 93 2.16 1.74 -11.91
CA ARG A 93 1.58 2.06 -13.20
C ARG A 93 2.34 1.30 -14.30
N PRO A 94 1.71 0.35 -15.01
CA PRO A 94 2.39 -0.38 -16.06
C PRO A 94 2.58 0.51 -17.29
N GLU A 95 3.64 0.25 -18.04
CA GLU A 95 3.71 0.69 -19.43
C GLU A 95 2.70 -0.11 -20.25
N LEU A 96 1.96 0.57 -21.13
CA LEU A 96 0.92 -0.05 -21.95
C LEU A 96 1.40 -0.26 -23.39
N GLN A 97 0.85 -1.28 -24.03
CA GLN A 97 0.97 -1.54 -25.47
C GLN A 97 -0.41 -1.79 -26.07
N GLN A 98 -0.58 -1.35 -27.31
CA GLN A 98 -1.82 -1.57 -28.05
C GLN A 98 -1.80 -2.95 -28.71
N VAL A 99 -2.89 -3.68 -28.56
CA VAL A 99 -3.12 -4.98 -29.19
C VAL A 99 -4.55 -5.04 -29.74
N THR A 100 -4.79 -5.94 -30.70
CA THR A 100 -6.13 -6.22 -31.20
C THR A 100 -6.59 -7.57 -30.67
N ILE A 101 -7.71 -7.59 -29.93
CA ILE A 101 -8.34 -8.82 -29.42
C ILE A 101 -9.75 -8.88 -29.99
N ASP A 102 -10.06 -9.91 -30.78
CA ASP A 102 -11.38 -10.09 -31.40
C ASP A 102 -11.87 -8.86 -32.20
N GLY A 103 -10.94 -8.15 -32.85
CA GLY A 103 -11.23 -6.93 -33.60
C GLY A 103 -11.33 -5.65 -32.76
N LEU A 104 -11.16 -5.74 -31.44
CA LEU A 104 -11.12 -4.60 -30.53
C LEU A 104 -9.69 -4.16 -30.28
N GLU A 105 -9.41 -2.87 -30.50
CA GLU A 105 -8.15 -2.26 -30.10
C GLU A 105 -8.17 -1.97 -28.60
N VAL A 106 -7.26 -2.60 -27.86
CA VAL A 106 -7.16 -2.46 -26.40
C VAL A 106 -5.71 -2.20 -25.99
N LEU A 107 -5.55 -1.49 -24.87
CA LEU A 107 -4.25 -1.29 -24.24
C LEU A 107 -4.07 -2.31 -23.12
N ILE A 108 -2.99 -3.08 -23.17
CA ILE A 108 -2.62 -4.05 -22.14
C ILE A 108 -1.25 -3.69 -21.54
N PRO A 109 -0.92 -4.14 -20.31
CA PRO A 109 0.45 -4.04 -19.79
C PRO A 109 1.46 -4.68 -20.76
N LYS A 110 2.60 -4.02 -20.97
CA LYS A 110 3.74 -4.58 -21.72
C LYS A 110 4.28 -5.85 -21.09
N ASP A 111 4.24 -5.92 -19.76
CA ASP A 111 4.55 -7.11 -18.97
C ASP A 111 3.30 -7.54 -18.16
N PRO A 112 2.44 -8.40 -18.73
CA PRO A 112 1.27 -8.91 -18.03
C PRO A 112 1.64 -9.76 -16.80
N MET A 113 2.79 -10.43 -16.82
CA MET A 113 3.21 -11.31 -15.73
C MET A 113 3.56 -10.50 -14.49
N HIS A 114 4.31 -9.41 -14.65
CA HIS A 114 4.60 -8.50 -13.54
C HIS A 114 3.32 -7.98 -12.86
N PHE A 115 2.32 -7.57 -13.65
CA PHE A 115 1.03 -7.13 -13.11
C PHE A 115 0.33 -8.21 -12.28
N LEU A 116 0.35 -9.47 -12.76
CA LEU A 116 -0.25 -10.60 -12.04
C LEU A 116 0.52 -10.95 -10.76
N GLU A 117 1.84 -10.84 -10.77
CA GLU A 117 2.72 -11.07 -9.61
C GLU A 117 2.53 -10.04 -8.50
N GLU A 118 2.11 -8.81 -8.84
CA GLU A 118 1.81 -7.78 -7.84
C GLU A 118 0.54 -8.08 -7.03
N ILE A 119 -0.43 -8.83 -7.58
CA ILE A 119 -1.75 -9.06 -6.96
C ILE A 119 -1.67 -9.52 -5.50
N PRO A 120 -0.97 -10.62 -5.15
CA PRO A 120 -0.90 -11.09 -3.76
C PRO A 120 -0.25 -10.09 -2.78
N HIS A 121 0.51 -9.13 -3.29
CA HIS A 121 1.26 -8.15 -2.50
C HIS A 121 0.75 -6.71 -2.68
N SER A 122 -0.39 -6.55 -3.34
CA SER A 122 -0.95 -5.24 -3.68
C SER A 122 -1.78 -4.63 -2.54
N ARG A 123 -2.10 -5.39 -1.48
CA ARG A 123 -3.03 -4.96 -0.42
C ARG A 123 -2.66 -3.57 0.10
N PHE A 124 -3.59 -2.64 -0.07
CA PHE A 124 -3.43 -1.26 0.34
C PHE A 124 -4.27 -0.99 1.60
N ILE A 125 -3.65 -0.31 2.58
CA ILE A 125 -4.35 0.16 3.78
C ILE A 125 -4.61 1.65 3.62
N GLU A 126 -5.88 1.99 3.47
CA GLU A 126 -6.30 3.38 3.47
C GLU A 126 -6.13 3.99 4.87
N CYS A 127 -5.73 5.27 4.91
CA CYS A 127 -5.77 6.00 6.16
C CYS A 127 -7.23 6.20 6.61
N ARG A 128 -7.41 6.35 7.92
CA ARG A 128 -8.72 6.53 8.53
C ARG A 128 -9.11 8.00 8.57
N TYR A 129 -9.42 8.60 7.41
CA TYR A 129 -9.71 10.04 7.28
C TYR A 129 -10.75 10.57 8.28
N LYS A 130 -11.84 9.83 8.50
CA LYS A 130 -12.89 10.23 9.46
C LYS A 130 -12.33 10.34 10.88
N GLU A 131 -11.54 9.36 11.30
CA GLU A 131 -10.95 9.31 12.63
C GLU A 131 -9.78 10.28 12.77
N ALA A 132 -8.96 10.44 11.73
CA ALA A 132 -7.90 11.44 11.68
C ALA A 132 -8.48 12.85 11.82
N ARG A 133 -9.58 13.17 11.11
CA ARG A 133 -10.28 14.45 11.25
C ARG A 133 -10.81 14.65 12.67
N ALA A 134 -11.46 13.63 13.26
CA ALA A 134 -11.94 13.72 14.64
C ALA A 134 -10.79 13.94 15.64
N PHE A 135 -9.64 13.30 15.40
CA PHE A 135 -8.43 13.52 16.19
C PHE A 135 -7.96 14.97 16.10
N PHE A 136 -7.84 15.55 14.90
CA PHE A 136 -7.37 16.92 14.71
C PHE A 136 -8.36 18.00 15.17
N GLN A 137 -9.64 17.67 15.33
CA GLN A 137 -10.63 18.54 15.98
C GLN A 137 -10.39 18.68 17.49
N GLN A 138 -9.80 17.66 18.13
CA GLN A 138 -9.53 17.64 19.57
C GLN A 138 -8.07 18.00 19.90
N TYR A 139 -7.14 17.58 19.05
CA TYR A 139 -5.71 17.77 19.22
C TYR A 139 -5.17 18.52 18.01
N LEU A 140 -4.75 19.77 18.22
CA LEU A 140 -4.22 20.61 17.14
C LEU A 140 -3.06 19.89 16.43
N ASP A 141 -3.07 19.95 15.10
CA ASP A 141 -1.93 19.47 14.33
C ASP A 141 -0.71 20.36 14.59
N ASP A 142 0.45 19.73 14.78
CA ASP A 142 1.69 20.43 15.00
C ASP A 142 2.21 20.93 13.65
N ASN A 143 1.99 22.22 13.39
CA ASN A 143 2.43 22.92 12.18
C ASN A 143 3.55 23.92 12.49
N THR A 144 4.36 23.65 13.51
CA THR A 144 5.60 24.38 13.74
C THR A 144 6.55 24.23 12.55
N VAL A 145 7.48 25.17 12.39
CA VAL A 145 8.46 25.15 11.28
C VAL A 145 9.28 23.86 11.34
N GLU A 146 9.64 23.43 12.54
CA GLU A 146 10.37 22.20 12.83
C GLU A 146 9.57 20.96 12.41
N ALA A 147 8.29 20.88 12.77
CA ALA A 147 7.42 19.76 12.39
C ALA A 147 7.21 19.70 10.87
N MET A 148 7.00 20.84 10.23
CA MET A 148 6.86 20.90 8.77
C MET A 148 8.16 20.51 8.04
N ALA A 149 9.31 20.97 8.55
CA ALA A 149 10.62 20.60 8.02
C ALA A 149 10.88 19.10 8.17
N PHE A 150 10.60 18.53 9.35
CA PHE A 150 10.72 17.09 9.58
C PHE A 150 9.84 16.28 8.62
N ARG A 151 8.56 16.64 8.47
CA ARG A 151 7.64 15.95 7.55
C ARG A 151 8.14 16.01 6.10
N LYS A 152 8.72 17.14 5.69
CA LYS A 152 9.32 17.28 4.36
C LYS A 152 10.51 16.34 4.21
N SER A 153 11.48 16.38 5.11
CA SER A 153 12.69 15.54 5.05
C SER A 153 12.36 14.05 5.15
N ALA A 154 11.37 13.67 5.96
CA ALA A 154 10.87 12.30 6.05
C ALA A 154 10.20 11.82 4.74
N LYS A 155 9.41 12.66 4.07
CA LYS A 155 8.83 12.34 2.75
C LYS A 155 9.92 12.16 1.68
N GLU A 156 10.90 13.05 1.63
CA GLU A 156 12.03 12.94 0.70
C GLU A 156 12.85 11.67 0.96
N LEU A 157 13.09 11.34 2.24
CA LEU A 157 13.77 10.12 2.66
C LEU A 157 13.00 8.86 2.25
N MET A 158 11.68 8.82 2.45
CA MET A 158 10.82 7.71 2.00
C MET A 158 10.88 7.54 0.48
N GLN A 159 10.81 8.63 -0.28
CA GLN A 159 10.90 8.56 -1.76
C GLN A 159 12.25 8.01 -2.23
N LEU A 160 13.35 8.43 -1.59
CA LEU A 160 14.68 7.93 -1.89
C LEU A 160 14.83 6.44 -1.53
N ALA A 161 14.32 6.04 -0.36
CA ALA A 161 14.33 4.65 0.07
C ALA A 161 13.50 3.75 -0.85
N ALA A 162 12.28 4.18 -1.20
CA ALA A 162 11.40 3.48 -2.14
C ALA A 162 12.08 3.29 -3.51
N LYS A 163 12.70 4.33 -4.05
CA LYS A 163 13.46 4.26 -5.31
C LYS A 163 14.63 3.29 -5.23
N THR A 164 15.35 3.28 -4.11
CA THR A 164 16.52 2.41 -3.89
C THR A 164 16.11 0.95 -3.79
N LEU A 165 15.09 0.64 -2.98
CA LEU A 165 14.55 -0.71 -2.83
C LEU A 165 13.91 -1.22 -4.13
N LYS A 166 13.20 -0.37 -4.87
CA LYS A 166 12.62 -0.73 -6.18
C LYS A 166 13.70 -1.12 -7.19
N LYS A 167 14.83 -0.41 -7.24
CA LYS A 167 15.97 -0.77 -8.11
C LYS A 167 16.57 -2.13 -7.75
N LEU A 168 16.55 -2.51 -6.48
CA LEU A 168 17.01 -3.82 -6.00
C LEU A 168 15.98 -4.94 -6.19
N GLY A 169 14.76 -4.61 -6.63
CA GLY A 169 13.64 -5.56 -6.67
C GLY A 169 13.23 -6.05 -5.27
N VAL A 170 13.44 -5.23 -4.23
CA VAL A 170 13.09 -5.57 -2.84
C VAL A 170 11.73 -4.99 -2.50
N ARG A 171 10.82 -5.86 -2.06
CA ARG A 171 9.49 -5.45 -1.60
C ARG A 171 9.60 -4.89 -0.19
N PHE A 172 8.81 -3.86 0.09
CA PHE A 172 8.81 -3.19 1.39
C PHE A 172 7.45 -2.58 1.70
N TRP A 173 7.28 -2.16 2.95
CA TRP A 173 6.09 -1.46 3.43
C TRP A 173 6.42 -0.45 4.52
N LEU A 174 5.49 0.45 4.82
CA LEU A 174 5.60 1.31 6.00
C LEU A 174 5.48 0.46 7.25
N SER A 175 6.36 0.63 8.23
CA SER A 175 6.34 -0.11 9.49
C SER A 175 6.14 0.81 10.69
N SER A 176 5.97 0.23 11.88
CA SER A 176 6.09 0.91 13.18
C SER A 176 5.38 2.27 13.26
N GLY A 177 6.08 3.32 13.69
CA GLY A 177 5.52 4.66 13.90
C GLY A 177 5.09 5.32 12.58
N THR A 178 5.81 5.04 11.51
CA THR A 178 5.50 5.56 10.17
C THR A 178 4.17 5.00 9.64
N CYS A 179 3.96 3.69 9.75
CA CYS A 179 2.69 3.05 9.41
C CYS A 179 1.54 3.54 10.30
N LEU A 180 1.79 3.69 11.61
CA LEU A 180 0.80 4.19 12.55
C LEU A 180 0.36 5.61 12.21
N GLY A 181 1.31 6.49 11.87
CA GLY A 181 1.04 7.85 11.42
C GLY A 181 0.13 7.86 10.20
N TRP A 182 0.49 7.09 9.16
CA TRP A 182 -0.33 6.94 7.97
C TRP A 182 -1.73 6.46 8.33
N TYR A 183 -1.86 5.33 9.02
CA TYR A 183 -3.14 4.71 9.30
C TYR A 183 -4.06 5.58 10.18
N ARG A 184 -3.52 6.19 11.23
CA ARG A 184 -4.30 6.90 12.26
C ARG A 184 -4.51 8.37 11.95
N GLN A 185 -3.51 9.04 11.39
CA GLN A 185 -3.45 10.50 11.24
C GLN A 185 -3.31 10.95 9.78
N CYS A 186 -3.35 10.01 8.81
CA CYS A 186 -3.21 10.30 7.38
C CYS A 186 -1.93 11.10 7.06
N GLY A 187 -0.85 10.87 7.82
CA GLY A 187 0.38 11.65 7.70
C GLY A 187 1.53 11.11 8.55
N ILE A 188 2.64 11.84 8.55
CA ILE A 188 3.81 11.48 9.37
C ILE A 188 3.67 12.14 10.74
N ILE A 189 3.92 11.37 11.80
CA ILE A 189 3.91 11.86 13.17
C ILE A 189 5.09 12.83 13.33
N PRO A 190 4.85 14.13 13.58
CA PRO A 190 5.86 15.17 13.43
C PRO A 190 7.04 15.06 14.42
N TYR A 191 6.87 14.27 15.49
CA TYR A 191 7.87 14.07 16.53
C TYR A 191 8.50 12.67 16.54
N SER A 192 8.30 11.82 15.50
CA SER A 192 8.92 10.47 15.45
C SER A 192 10.44 10.51 15.26
N LYS A 193 10.97 11.56 14.60
CA LYS A 193 12.40 11.73 14.25
C LYS A 193 12.96 10.71 13.25
N ASP A 194 12.22 9.66 12.93
CA ASP A 194 12.61 8.61 12.01
C ASP A 194 11.47 8.23 11.03
N VAL A 195 11.88 7.50 10.01
CA VAL A 195 11.05 6.80 9.03
C VAL A 195 11.32 5.31 9.18
N ASP A 196 10.26 4.52 9.31
CA ASP A 196 10.34 3.07 9.51
C ASP A 196 9.80 2.33 8.28
N LEU A 197 10.59 1.42 7.74
CA LEU A 197 10.18 0.49 6.70
C LEU A 197 10.31 -0.96 7.18
N GLY A 198 9.42 -1.81 6.67
CA GLY A 198 9.46 -3.26 6.85
C GLY A 198 9.89 -3.95 5.56
N ILE A 199 10.73 -4.99 5.68
CA ILE A 199 11.15 -5.86 4.58
C ILE A 199 11.07 -7.31 5.06
N PHE A 200 10.66 -8.22 4.19
CA PHE A 200 10.77 -9.65 4.49
C PHE A 200 12.22 -10.11 4.45
N ILE A 201 12.64 -10.91 5.43
CA ILE A 201 14.01 -11.38 5.47
C ILE A 201 14.38 -12.23 4.24
N GLN A 202 13.42 -12.92 3.64
CA GLN A 202 13.60 -13.69 2.42
C GLN A 202 13.91 -12.80 1.19
N ASP A 203 13.53 -11.52 1.24
CA ASP A 203 13.83 -10.53 0.19
C ASP A 203 15.15 -9.79 0.46
N TYR A 204 15.87 -10.10 1.55
CA TYR A 204 17.15 -9.48 1.85
C TYR A 204 18.15 -9.69 0.69
N LYS A 205 18.82 -8.61 0.29
CA LYS A 205 19.91 -8.62 -0.68
C LYS A 205 21.20 -8.18 0.00
N SER A 206 22.30 -8.88 -0.28
CA SER A 206 23.61 -8.59 0.34
C SER A 206 24.15 -7.21 -0.01
N ASP A 207 23.71 -6.64 -1.14
CA ASP A 207 24.07 -5.31 -1.64
C ASP A 207 23.15 -4.19 -1.15
N ILE A 208 22.15 -4.48 -0.29
CA ILE A 208 21.20 -3.46 0.19
C ILE A 208 21.92 -2.29 0.89
N ILE A 209 22.94 -2.59 1.70
CA ILE A 209 23.71 -1.56 2.42
C ILE A 209 24.46 -0.66 1.44
N SER A 210 25.19 -1.25 0.49
CA SER A 210 25.93 -0.49 -0.52
C SER A 210 25.00 0.34 -1.40
N ALA A 211 23.83 -0.19 -1.78
CA ALA A 211 22.86 0.54 -2.59
C ALA A 211 22.33 1.79 -1.87
N PHE A 212 22.06 1.70 -0.57
CA PHE A 212 21.68 2.87 0.24
C PHE A 212 22.84 3.86 0.40
N GLN A 213 24.06 3.39 0.61
CA GLN A 213 25.26 4.24 0.67
C GLN A 213 25.49 5.00 -0.64
N ASP A 214 25.38 4.32 -1.78
CA ASP A 214 25.48 4.91 -3.13
C ASP A 214 24.36 5.91 -3.41
N ALA A 215 23.19 5.71 -2.82
CA ALA A 215 22.08 6.66 -2.85
C ALA A 215 22.27 7.88 -1.92
N GLY A 216 23.39 7.95 -1.19
CA GLY A 216 23.72 9.04 -0.28
C GLY A 216 23.19 8.87 1.15
N LEU A 217 22.82 7.64 1.54
CA LEU A 217 22.32 7.30 2.88
C LEU A 217 23.34 6.39 3.58
N PRO A 218 24.31 6.95 4.34
CA PRO A 218 25.31 6.15 5.03
C PRO A 218 24.68 5.30 6.14
N LEU A 219 25.18 4.07 6.31
CA LEU A 219 24.78 3.18 7.40
C LEU A 219 25.18 3.80 8.74
N LYS A 220 24.19 3.96 9.63
CA LYS A 220 24.36 4.47 11.00
C LYS A 220 24.47 3.32 12.00
N HIS A 221 23.56 2.37 11.92
CA HIS A 221 23.53 1.20 12.79
C HIS A 221 23.18 -0.07 12.03
N LYS A 222 23.74 -1.18 12.47
CA LYS A 222 23.34 -2.54 12.09
C LYS A 222 23.19 -3.34 13.37
N PHE A 223 21.99 -3.83 13.64
CA PHE A 223 21.73 -4.74 14.75
C PHE A 223 21.35 -6.11 14.23
N GLY A 224 21.57 -7.14 15.07
CA GLY A 224 21.23 -8.52 14.73
C GLY A 224 22.05 -9.09 13.55
N LYS A 225 21.52 -10.18 13.00
CA LYS A 225 22.03 -10.92 11.83
C LYS A 225 20.87 -11.31 10.92
N VAL A 226 21.17 -11.76 9.70
CA VAL A 226 20.13 -12.18 8.73
C VAL A 226 19.26 -13.30 9.29
N GLU A 227 19.83 -14.18 10.10
CA GLU A 227 19.14 -15.27 10.78
C GLU A 227 18.51 -14.88 12.13
N ASP A 228 18.71 -13.64 12.60
CA ASP A 228 18.28 -13.21 13.94
C ASP A 228 18.17 -11.68 14.07
N SER A 229 16.93 -11.18 14.06
CA SER A 229 16.59 -9.83 14.50
C SER A 229 17.32 -8.71 13.75
N LEU A 230 17.61 -8.89 12.45
CA LEU A 230 18.25 -7.87 11.62
C LEU A 230 17.49 -6.53 11.63
N GLU A 231 18.23 -5.45 11.83
CA GLU A 231 17.78 -4.07 11.69
C GLU A 231 18.90 -3.24 11.06
N LEU A 232 18.55 -2.40 10.08
CA LEU A 232 19.47 -1.49 9.41
C LEU A 232 18.97 -0.06 9.57
N SER A 233 19.80 0.80 10.16
CA SER A 233 19.53 2.23 10.26
C SER A 233 20.45 3.01 9.35
N PHE A 234 19.90 3.90 8.54
CA PHE A 234 20.64 4.81 7.66
C PHE A 234 20.42 6.26 8.08
N GLN A 235 21.45 7.08 7.95
CA GLN A 235 21.38 8.51 8.25
C GLN A 235 20.87 9.27 7.03
N GLY A 236 19.70 9.89 7.14
CA GLY A 236 19.19 10.86 6.17
C GLY A 236 19.66 12.28 6.48
N LYS A 237 19.16 13.23 5.69
CA LYS A 237 19.37 14.68 5.90
C LYS A 237 18.65 15.16 7.17
N ASP A 238 19.08 16.30 7.70
CA ASP A 238 18.43 16.99 8.83
C ASP A 238 18.25 16.11 10.08
N ASP A 239 19.18 15.18 10.31
CA ASP A 239 19.16 14.18 11.38
C ASP A 239 17.96 13.21 11.34
N VAL A 240 17.22 13.14 10.24
CA VAL A 240 16.13 12.16 10.05
C VAL A 240 16.73 10.79 9.73
N LYS A 241 16.39 9.78 10.54
CA LYS A 241 16.84 8.40 10.33
C LYS A 241 15.87 7.61 9.46
N LEU A 242 16.40 6.69 8.66
CA LEU A 242 15.62 5.60 8.08
C LEU A 242 15.96 4.32 8.84
N ASP A 243 14.96 3.67 9.43
CA ASP A 243 15.09 2.37 10.07
C ASP A 243 14.37 1.30 9.24
N ILE A 244 15.08 0.23 8.91
CA ILE A 244 14.56 -0.91 8.17
C ILE A 244 14.53 -2.12 9.09
N PHE A 245 13.33 -2.57 9.42
CA PHE A 245 13.08 -3.77 10.21
C PHE A 245 12.83 -4.97 9.31
N PHE A 246 13.49 -6.08 9.61
CA PHE A 246 13.27 -7.33 8.87
C PHE A 246 12.27 -8.23 9.58
N PHE A 247 11.34 -8.77 8.79
CA PHE A 247 10.26 -9.63 9.24
C PHE A 247 10.50 -11.07 8.82
N TYR A 248 10.30 -11.98 9.77
CA TYR A 248 10.52 -13.41 9.68
C TYR A 248 9.15 -14.09 9.73
N GLU A 249 8.84 -14.88 8.71
CA GLU A 249 7.57 -15.59 8.64
C GLU A 249 7.68 -16.96 9.31
N GLU A 250 6.73 -17.24 10.20
CA GLU A 250 6.53 -18.56 10.82
C GLU A 250 5.27 -19.20 10.24
N THR A 251 4.78 -20.33 10.76
CA THR A 251 3.56 -20.97 10.22
C THR A 251 2.30 -20.10 10.39
N ASP A 252 2.10 -19.53 11.58
CA ASP A 252 0.85 -18.85 11.93
C ASP A 252 0.99 -17.34 12.15
N TYR A 253 2.22 -16.85 12.26
CA TYR A 253 2.53 -15.46 12.57
C TYR A 253 3.78 -15.00 11.81
N MET A 254 4.09 -13.72 11.91
CA MET A 254 5.39 -13.17 11.55
C MET A 254 5.94 -12.37 12.72
N TRP A 255 7.25 -12.21 12.77
CA TRP A 255 7.89 -11.43 13.82
C TRP A 255 9.02 -10.57 13.29
N ASN A 256 9.30 -9.46 13.97
CA ASN A 256 10.51 -8.68 13.78
C ASN A 256 11.24 -8.49 15.11
N GLY A 257 12.55 -8.29 15.03
CA GLY A 257 13.38 -7.99 16.18
C GLY A 257 13.44 -6.49 16.48
N GLY A 258 13.81 -6.15 17.71
CA GLY A 258 14.30 -4.82 18.08
C GLY A 258 15.47 -4.94 19.05
N THR A 259 16.46 -4.05 18.93
CA THR A 259 17.66 -4.08 19.78
C THR A 259 17.86 -2.76 20.50
N GLN A 260 17.94 -2.78 21.84
CA GLN A 260 18.27 -1.59 22.60
C GLN A 260 19.77 -1.27 22.46
N ALA A 261 20.10 -0.20 21.73
CA ALA A 261 21.47 0.16 21.37
C ALA A 261 22.49 0.22 22.53
N LYS A 262 22.07 0.68 23.72
CA LYS A 262 22.98 0.82 24.88
C LYS A 262 23.28 -0.50 25.60
N THR A 263 22.32 -1.42 25.65
CA THR A 263 22.40 -2.63 26.48
C THR A 263 22.55 -3.91 25.64
N GLY A 264 22.26 -3.83 24.35
CA GLY A 264 22.15 -5.00 23.47
C GLY A 264 20.92 -5.87 23.75
N LYS A 265 20.00 -5.45 24.65
CA LYS A 265 18.79 -6.21 24.96
C LYS A 265 17.93 -6.34 23.70
N LYS A 266 17.60 -7.58 23.34
CA LYS A 266 16.75 -7.92 22.20
C LYS A 266 15.28 -8.05 22.62
N PHE A 267 14.40 -7.69 21.70
CA PHE A 267 12.96 -7.82 21.79
C PHE A 267 12.45 -8.55 20.54
N LYS A 268 11.41 -9.36 20.72
CA LYS A 268 10.68 -10.03 19.64
C LYS A 268 9.26 -9.48 19.62
N TYR A 269 8.83 -8.98 18.48
CA TYR A 269 7.48 -8.48 18.27
C TYR A 269 6.75 -9.43 17.33
N GLU A 270 5.69 -10.07 17.80
CA GLU A 270 4.88 -11.00 17.01
C GLU A 270 3.64 -10.28 16.46
N SER A 271 3.26 -10.63 15.22
CA SER A 271 2.10 -10.07 14.53
C SER A 271 1.46 -11.11 13.61
N ASP A 272 0.17 -10.94 13.35
CA ASP A 272 -0.55 -11.78 12.38
C ASP A 272 0.03 -11.60 10.97
N LYS A 273 -0.07 -12.65 10.14
CA LYS A 273 0.32 -12.64 8.72
C LYS A 273 -0.61 -11.76 7.89
N TYR A 274 -0.44 -10.45 7.94
CA TYR A 274 -1.16 -9.53 7.07
C TYR A 274 -0.22 -8.49 6.46
N LEU A 275 0.12 -8.71 5.19
CA LEU A 275 0.89 -7.80 4.35
C LEU A 275 0.16 -6.47 4.12
N GLN A 276 0.92 -5.38 4.14
CA GLN A 276 0.45 -4.02 3.93
C GLN A 276 1.37 -3.37 2.91
N LYS A 277 0.89 -2.76 1.83
CA LYS A 277 1.62 -1.71 1.10
C LYS A 277 1.13 -0.37 1.64
N GLY A 278 2.04 0.43 2.18
CA GLY A 278 1.84 1.87 2.37
C GLY A 278 2.76 2.59 1.38
N LEU A 279 2.19 3.47 0.56
CA LEU A 279 2.92 4.33 -0.36
C LEU A 279 2.98 5.75 0.21
#